data_AF-A0A257WVK6-F1
#
_entry.id   AF-A0A257WVK6-F1
#
_cell.length_a   1.000
_cell.length_b   1.000
_cell.length_c   1.000
_cell.angle_alpha   90.00
_cell.angle_beta   90.00
_cell.angle_gamma   90.00
#
_symmetry.space_group_name_H-M   'P 1'
#
loop_
_entity.id
_entity.type
_entity.pdbx_description
1 polymer ?
#
loop_
_entity_poly.entity_id
_entity_poly.type
_entity_poly.pdbx_seq_one_letter_code
_entity_poly.pdbx_strand_id
1 'polypeptide(L)'
;EKIDIVFIRHHTQAQEVDEHDFFHATETGGTVVSSALVLMEEIIRARYPRNEWNVYGAQASDGDNWHDDSPRCRQLLEHGILPLCRYFAYIQVVDQEQNLWHEYASLAEESDTFAMRKASEVDQIYPVFRDLFRKEGAAK
;
A
#
# COMPACT_ATOMS: atom_id res chain seq x y z
N GLU A 1 13.63 -20.79 -3.32
CA GLU A 1 12.49 -19.86 -3.15
C GLU A 1 12.97 -18.73 -2.26
N LYS A 2 12.95 -17.48 -2.75
CA LYS A 2 13.46 -16.32 -2.01
C LYS A 2 12.28 -15.37 -1.81
N ILE A 3 11.97 -15.03 -0.57
CA ILE A 3 11.02 -13.99 -0.21
C ILE A 3 11.85 -12.85 0.38
N ASP A 4 11.56 -11.64 -0.07
CA ASP A 4 12.17 -10.42 0.45
C ASP A 4 11.05 -9.46 0.88
N ILE A 5 11.21 -8.82 2.03
CA ILE A 5 10.17 -7.99 2.64
C ILE A 5 10.79 -6.64 2.94
N VAL A 6 10.11 -5.58 2.49
CA VAL A 6 10.50 -4.20 2.71
C VAL A 6 9.40 -3.51 3.51
N PHE A 7 9.78 -2.88 4.62
CA PHE A 7 8.87 -2.09 5.43
C PHE A 7 9.10 -0.60 5.14
N ILE A 8 8.03 0.10 4.78
CA ILE A 8 8.05 1.54 4.53
C ILE A 8 7.10 2.20 5.50
N ARG A 9 7.65 3.02 6.40
CA ARG A 9 6.84 3.91 7.24
C ARG A 9 6.82 5.31 6.65
N HIS A 10 5.81 6.08 7.02
CA HIS A 10 5.71 7.48 6.61
C HIS A 10 4.95 8.32 7.64
N HIS A 11 5.37 9.57 7.73
CA HIS A 11 4.64 10.68 8.34
C HIS A 11 4.66 11.81 7.30
N THR A 12 5.52 12.81 7.44
CA THR A 12 5.82 13.81 6.40
C THR A 12 6.85 13.34 5.39
N GLN A 13 7.69 12.37 5.75
CA GLN A 13 8.68 11.75 4.88
C GLN A 13 8.63 10.24 5.04
N ALA A 14 8.93 9.51 3.97
CA ALA A 14 8.98 8.06 3.99
C ALA A 14 10.38 7.56 4.28
N GLN A 15 10.44 6.41 4.97
CA GLN A 15 11.68 5.74 5.28
C GLN A 15 11.50 4.23 5.16
N GLU A 16 12.47 3.58 4.53
CA GLU A 16 12.64 2.13 4.65
C GLU A 16 13.20 1.81 6.03
N VAL A 17 12.49 0.95 6.76
CA VAL A 17 12.81 0.56 8.13
C VAL A 17 12.84 -0.96 8.25
N ASP A 18 13.35 -1.45 9.37
CA ASP A 18 13.20 -2.85 9.71
C ASP A 18 11.82 -3.15 10.30
N GLU A 19 11.53 -4.44 10.48
CA GLU A 19 10.25 -4.92 11.02
C GLU A 19 9.96 -4.38 12.42
N HIS A 20 10.99 -4.28 13.27
CA HIS A 20 10.82 -3.83 14.65
C HIS A 20 10.40 -2.35 14.65
N ASP A 21 11.14 -1.51 13.94
CA ASP A 21 10.86 -0.08 13.82
C ASP A 21 9.50 0.17 13.14
N PHE A 22 9.08 -0.68 12.21
CA PHE A 22 7.78 -0.59 11.56
C PHE A 22 6.60 -0.78 12.54
N PHE A 23 6.68 -1.76 13.45
CA PHE A 23 5.58 -2.09 14.36
C PHE A 23 5.62 -1.35 15.71
N HIS A 24 6.75 -0.75 16.07
CA HIS A 24 6.92 -0.14 17.40
C HIS A 24 7.09 1.39 17.38
N ALA A 25 7.30 2.01 16.22
CA ALA A 25 7.35 3.46 16.13
C ALA A 25 5.95 4.09 16.29
N THR A 26 5.88 5.19 17.04
CA THR A 26 4.66 5.98 17.21
C THR A 26 4.93 7.40 16.71
N GLU A 27 4.34 7.76 15.58
CA GLU A 27 4.38 9.11 15.01
C GLU A 27 2.97 9.49 14.57
N THR A 28 2.53 10.72 14.86
CA THR A 28 1.15 11.17 14.59
C THR A 28 1.12 12.52 13.89
N GLY A 29 0.23 12.62 12.88
CA GLY A 29 -0.15 13.86 12.21
C GLY A 29 0.72 14.27 11.01
N GLY A 30 0.13 15.06 10.10
CA GLY A 30 0.85 15.63 8.95
C GLY A 30 1.22 14.61 7.86
N THR A 31 0.41 13.56 7.70
CA THR A 31 0.68 12.44 6.80
C THR A 31 0.72 12.87 5.33
N VAL A 32 1.79 12.52 4.64
CA VAL A 32 1.99 12.68 3.19
C VAL A 32 2.25 11.30 2.59
N VAL A 33 1.18 10.59 2.24
CA VAL A 33 1.25 9.20 1.74
C VAL A 33 2.04 9.09 0.44
N SER A 34 2.02 10.12 -0.42
CA SER A 34 2.77 10.08 -1.67
C SER A 34 4.27 9.86 -1.47
N SER A 35 4.82 10.29 -0.33
CA SER A 35 6.22 10.06 0.01
C SER A 35 6.54 8.56 0.09
N ALA A 36 5.64 7.76 0.67
CA ALA A 36 5.80 6.31 0.78
C ALA A 36 5.71 5.62 -0.58
N LEU A 37 4.77 6.08 -1.41
CA LEU A 37 4.56 5.54 -2.76
C LEU A 37 5.74 5.84 -3.68
N VAL A 38 6.31 7.04 -3.61
CA VAL A 38 7.54 7.39 -4.33
C VAL A 38 8.69 6.48 -3.91
N LEU A 39 8.92 6.32 -2.60
CA LEU A 39 9.99 5.46 -2.09
C LEU A 39 9.77 3.99 -2.48
N MET A 40 8.53 3.51 -2.45
CA MET A 40 8.18 2.17 -2.90
C MET A 40 8.52 1.97 -4.39
N GLU A 41 8.15 2.91 -5.25
CA GLU A 41 8.47 2.85 -6.68
C GLU A 41 9.99 2.81 -6.91
N GLU A 42 10.75 3.68 -6.24
CA GLU A 42 12.22 3.72 -6.32
C GLU A 42 12.84 2.38 -5.91
N ILE A 43 12.39 1.82 -4.80
CA ILE A 43 12.83 0.53 -4.28
C ILE A 43 12.56 -0.60 -5.28
N ILE A 44 11.35 -0.66 -5.84
CA ILE A 44 10.98 -1.69 -6.81
C ILE A 44 11.89 -1.63 -8.03
N ARG A 45 12.06 -0.43 -8.61
CA ARG A 45 12.88 -0.24 -9.80
C ARG A 45 14.36 -0.54 -9.55
N ALA A 46 14.87 -0.25 -8.37
CA ALA A 46 16.29 -0.44 -8.04
C ALA A 46 16.64 -1.89 -7.67
N ARG A 47 15.75 -2.61 -6.96
CA ARG A 47 16.07 -3.91 -6.34
C ARG A 47 15.31 -5.10 -6.92
N TYR A 48 14.15 -4.87 -7.54
CA TYR A 48 13.20 -5.95 -7.90
C TYR A 48 12.80 -5.88 -9.38
N PRO A 49 13.71 -6.23 -10.31
CA PRO A 49 13.39 -6.23 -11.73
C PRO A 49 12.30 -7.28 -12.06
N ARG A 50 11.32 -6.89 -12.87
CA ARG A 50 10.08 -7.67 -13.14
C ARG A 50 10.30 -9.05 -13.77
N ASN A 51 11.43 -9.29 -14.41
CA ASN A 51 11.79 -10.60 -14.98
C ASN A 51 12.29 -11.60 -13.93
N GLU A 52 12.55 -11.14 -12.70
CA GLU A 52 13.08 -11.96 -11.62
C GLU A 52 12.15 -12.03 -10.40
N TRP A 53 11.29 -11.01 -10.21
CA TRP A 53 10.45 -10.87 -9.03
C TRP A 53 8.98 -10.66 -9.36
N ASN A 54 8.12 -11.32 -8.58
CA ASN A 54 6.71 -10.98 -8.46
C ASN A 54 6.54 -10.03 -7.27
N VAL A 55 6.18 -8.77 -7.53
CA VAL A 55 6.04 -7.75 -6.49
C VAL A 55 4.59 -7.66 -6.04
N TYR A 56 4.38 -7.59 -4.71
CA TYR A 56 3.08 -7.42 -4.09
C TYR A 56 3.12 -6.23 -3.14
N GLY A 57 2.19 -5.30 -3.29
CA GLY A 57 2.08 -4.11 -2.46
C GLY A 57 1.00 -4.22 -1.39
N ALA A 58 1.27 -3.72 -0.19
CA ALA A 58 0.34 -3.71 0.92
C ALA A 58 0.45 -2.38 1.68
N GLN A 59 -0.66 -1.65 1.77
CA GLN A 59 -0.77 -0.42 2.55
C GLN A 59 -1.84 -0.59 3.63
N ALA A 60 -1.53 -0.24 4.87
CA ALA A 60 -2.51 -0.10 5.94
C ALA A 60 -2.38 1.31 6.56
N SER A 61 -3.48 2.05 6.64
CA SER A 61 -3.52 3.39 7.27
C SER A 61 -4.92 3.72 7.77
N ASP A 62 -5.07 4.74 8.60
CA ASP A 62 -6.40 5.29 8.95
C ASP A 62 -7.07 5.99 7.74
N GLY A 63 -6.30 6.28 6.69
CA GLY A 63 -6.80 6.82 5.43
C GLY A 63 -6.88 8.34 5.41
N ASP A 64 -6.56 9.01 6.53
CA ASP A 64 -6.38 10.44 6.54
C ASP A 64 -5.06 10.79 5.86
N ASN A 65 -5.10 11.80 5.00
CA ASN A 65 -3.95 12.26 4.23
C ASN A 65 -4.13 13.74 3.90
N TRP A 66 -3.04 14.41 3.54
CA TRP A 66 -3.15 15.78 3.11
C TRP A 66 -3.97 15.90 1.81
N HIS A 67 -4.93 16.81 1.77
CA HIS A 67 -5.93 16.86 0.69
C HIS A 67 -5.31 17.03 -0.69
N ASP A 68 -4.29 17.88 -0.81
CA ASP A 68 -3.56 18.11 -2.06
C ASP A 68 -2.62 16.95 -2.44
N ASP A 69 -2.40 16.01 -1.53
CA ASP A 69 -1.54 14.84 -1.73
C ASP A 69 -2.32 13.61 -2.23
N SER A 70 -3.58 13.43 -1.81
CA SER A 70 -4.37 12.24 -2.17
C SER A 70 -4.55 12.03 -3.69
N PRO A 71 -4.80 13.07 -4.52
CA PRO A 71 -4.82 12.92 -5.98
C PRO A 71 -3.48 12.46 -6.57
N ARG A 72 -2.36 12.90 -5.98
CA ARG A 72 -1.02 12.45 -6.37
C ARG A 72 -0.80 10.98 -6.01
N CYS A 73 -1.30 10.52 -4.86
CA CYS A 73 -1.24 9.12 -4.47
C CYS A 73 -1.92 8.22 -5.51
N ARG A 74 -3.11 8.61 -5.99
CA ARG A 74 -3.82 7.89 -7.05
C ARG A 74 -2.97 7.77 -8.32
N GLN A 75 -2.40 8.89 -8.79
CA GLN A 75 -1.54 8.90 -9.99
C GLN A 75 -0.29 8.02 -9.84
N LEU A 76 0.36 8.06 -8.67
CA LEU A 76 1.53 7.23 -8.39
C LEU A 76 1.19 5.74 -8.36
N LEU A 77 0.06 5.37 -7.75
CA LEU A 77 -0.40 3.98 -7.80
C LEU A 77 -0.70 3.56 -9.24
N GLU A 78 -1.56 4.32 -9.94
CA GLU A 78 -2.05 3.98 -11.27
C GLU A 78 -0.92 3.84 -12.30
N HIS A 79 0.02 4.79 -12.33
CA HIS A 79 1.02 4.86 -13.39
C HIS A 79 2.42 4.40 -12.95
N GLY A 80 2.75 4.52 -11.67
CA GLY A 80 4.08 4.20 -11.14
C GLY A 80 4.17 2.78 -10.59
N ILE A 81 3.21 2.38 -9.76
CA ILE A 81 3.33 1.17 -8.92
C ILE A 81 2.56 -0.02 -9.49
N LEU A 82 1.28 0.14 -9.84
CA LEU A 82 0.46 -0.98 -10.33
C LEU A 82 1.08 -1.68 -11.55
N PRO A 83 1.67 -0.98 -12.53
CA PRO A 83 2.36 -1.66 -13.65
C PRO A 83 3.59 -2.48 -13.22
N LEU A 84 4.13 -2.23 -12.03
CA LEU A 84 5.28 -2.95 -11.47
C LEU A 84 4.89 -4.10 -10.54
N CYS A 85 3.65 -4.09 -10.06
CA CYS A 85 3.13 -5.07 -9.11
C CYS A 85 2.28 -6.14 -9.82
N ARG A 86 2.27 -7.34 -9.24
CA ARG A 86 1.27 -8.35 -9.57
C ARG A 86 -0.08 -8.01 -8.93
N TYR A 87 -0.03 -7.45 -7.72
CA TYR A 87 -1.21 -7.02 -6.98
C TYR A 87 -0.86 -5.97 -5.93
N PHE A 88 -1.81 -5.09 -5.62
CA PHE A 88 -1.69 -4.11 -4.54
C PHE A 88 -2.97 -4.10 -3.68
N ALA A 89 -2.79 -4.19 -2.37
CA ALA A 89 -3.86 -4.17 -1.39
C ALA A 89 -3.79 -2.91 -0.51
N TYR A 90 -4.89 -2.15 -0.45
CA TYR A 90 -5.09 -1.08 0.51
C TYR A 90 -6.06 -1.50 1.62
N ILE A 91 -5.69 -1.24 2.88
CA ILE A 91 -6.53 -1.49 4.05
C ILE A 91 -6.69 -0.19 4.82
N GLN A 92 -7.94 0.25 4.99
CA GLN A 92 -8.25 1.33 5.91
C GLN A 92 -8.57 0.75 7.30
N VAL A 93 -7.90 1.23 8.34
CA VAL A 93 -8.05 0.71 9.72
C VAL A 93 -9.07 1.46 10.58
N VAL A 94 -9.87 2.31 9.95
CA VAL A 94 -11.01 2.99 10.56
C VAL A 94 -12.26 2.78 9.71
N ASP A 95 -13.43 2.75 10.34
CA ASP A 95 -14.69 2.47 9.64
C ASP A 95 -15.15 3.62 8.73
N GLN A 96 -14.94 4.86 9.19
CA GLN A 96 -15.32 6.06 8.44
C GLN A 96 -14.42 6.23 7.22
N GLU A 97 -15.02 6.37 6.05
CA GLU A 97 -14.27 6.63 4.80
C GLU A 97 -13.53 7.96 4.91
N GLN A 98 -12.24 7.92 4.65
CA GLN A 98 -11.37 9.09 4.61
C GLN A 98 -11.05 9.45 3.16
N ASN A 99 -10.32 10.56 2.98
CA ASN A 99 -10.04 11.08 1.65
C ASN A 99 -9.28 10.11 0.73
N LEU A 100 -8.34 9.30 1.25
CA LEU A 100 -7.66 8.28 0.44
C LEU A 100 -8.60 7.18 -0.01
N TRP A 101 -9.56 6.80 0.83
CA TRP A 101 -10.56 5.80 0.46
C TRP A 101 -11.34 6.26 -0.78
N HIS A 102 -11.81 7.50 -0.77
CA HIS A 102 -12.56 8.06 -1.90
C HIS A 102 -11.70 8.17 -3.17
N GLU A 103 -10.45 8.63 -3.05
CA GLU A 103 -9.54 8.70 -4.21
C GLU A 103 -9.26 7.32 -4.79
N TYR A 104 -8.99 6.32 -3.95
CA TYR A 104 -8.65 4.97 -4.39
C TYR A 104 -9.86 4.14 -4.84
N ALA A 105 -11.09 4.52 -4.47
CA ALA A 105 -12.30 3.81 -4.89
C ALA A 105 -12.43 3.79 -6.42
N SER A 106 -12.15 4.91 -7.09
CA SER A 106 -12.13 4.99 -8.56
C SER A 106 -11.11 4.01 -9.16
N LEU A 107 -9.91 3.94 -8.57
CA LEU A 107 -8.86 3.04 -9.03
C LEU A 107 -9.23 1.55 -8.86
N ALA A 108 -9.97 1.21 -7.81
CA ALA A 108 -10.46 -0.14 -7.56
C ALA A 108 -11.57 -0.58 -8.53
N GLU A 109 -12.30 0.36 -9.12
CA GLU A 109 -13.26 0.06 -10.19
C GLU A 109 -12.59 -0.15 -11.54
N GLU A 110 -11.42 0.46 -11.75
CA GLU A 110 -10.70 0.47 -13.03
C GLU A 110 -9.57 -0.58 -13.14
N SER A 111 -9.08 -1.11 -12.01
CA SER A 111 -7.92 -2.02 -11.99
C SER A 111 -8.19 -3.32 -11.25
N ASP A 112 -8.11 -4.44 -11.99
CA ASP A 112 -8.16 -5.80 -11.41
C ASP A 112 -6.95 -6.11 -10.51
N THR A 113 -5.86 -5.35 -10.63
CA THR A 113 -4.62 -5.55 -9.84
C THR A 113 -4.59 -4.76 -8.53
N PHE A 114 -5.68 -4.05 -8.22
CA PHE A 114 -5.82 -3.25 -7.03
C PHE A 114 -7.08 -3.65 -6.27
N ALA A 115 -6.96 -3.77 -4.94
CA ALA A 115 -8.12 -3.95 -4.10
C ALA A 115 -7.99 -3.18 -2.81
N MET A 116 -9.14 -2.73 -2.30
CA MET A 116 -9.24 -2.02 -1.04
C MET A 116 -10.28 -2.62 -0.11
N ARG A 117 -9.98 -2.68 1.19
CA ARG A 117 -10.89 -3.20 2.24
C ARG A 117 -10.77 -2.37 3.51
N LYS A 118 -11.77 -2.48 4.38
CA LYS A 118 -11.72 -1.95 5.75
C LYS A 118 -11.38 -3.09 6.71
N ALA A 119 -10.61 -2.77 7.74
CA ALA A 119 -10.31 -3.66 8.85
C ALA A 119 -10.31 -2.82 10.13
N SER A 120 -11.45 -2.71 10.81
CA SER A 120 -11.62 -1.85 11.99
C SER A 120 -10.81 -2.32 13.20
N GLU A 121 -10.42 -3.58 13.22
CA GLU A 121 -9.63 -4.17 14.29
C GLU A 121 -8.27 -4.65 13.78
N VAL A 122 -7.22 -4.47 14.59
CA VAL A 122 -5.84 -4.83 14.23
C VAL A 122 -5.71 -6.32 13.92
N ASP A 123 -6.46 -7.16 14.62
CA ASP A 123 -6.46 -8.62 14.40
C ASP A 123 -7.08 -9.04 13.05
N GLN A 124 -7.82 -8.15 12.39
CA GLN A 124 -8.42 -8.36 11.06
C GLN A 124 -7.45 -8.05 9.92
N ILE A 125 -6.41 -7.24 10.14
CA ILE A 125 -5.49 -6.79 9.09
C ILE A 125 -4.83 -7.97 8.37
N TYR A 126 -4.23 -8.90 9.12
CA TYR A 126 -3.58 -10.08 8.53
C TYR A 126 -4.56 -11.04 7.82
N PRO A 127 -5.72 -11.40 8.41
CA PRO A 127 -6.77 -12.11 7.68
C PRO A 127 -7.19 -11.44 6.38
N VAL A 128 -7.37 -10.12 6.37
CA VAL A 128 -7.78 -9.36 5.17
C VAL A 128 -6.68 -9.41 4.11
N PHE A 129 -5.42 -9.19 4.47
CA PHE A 129 -4.32 -9.35 3.51
C PHE A 129 -4.28 -10.76 2.92
N ARG A 130 -4.43 -11.80 3.76
CA ARG A 130 -4.45 -13.18 3.27
C ARG A 130 -5.61 -13.44 2.31
N ASP A 131 -6.80 -12.88 2.54
CA ASP A 131 -7.93 -13.02 1.60
C ASP A 131 -7.64 -12.31 0.27
N LEU A 132 -7.14 -11.07 0.34
CA LEU A 132 -6.81 -10.27 -0.83
C LEU A 132 -5.77 -10.96 -1.72
N PHE A 133 -4.69 -11.47 -1.13
CA PHE A 133 -3.63 -12.15 -1.90
C PHE A 133 -3.98 -13.60 -2.29
N ARG A 134 -4.95 -14.25 -1.62
CA ARG A 134 -5.43 -15.58 -2.03
C ARG A 134 -6.23 -15.54 -3.32
N LYS A 135 -7.02 -14.49 -3.54
CA LYS A 135 -7.88 -14.38 -4.73
C LYS A 135 -7.08 -14.30 -6.03
N GLU A 136 -5.90 -13.67 -6.01
CA GLU A 136 -4.96 -13.64 -7.13
C GLU A 136 -4.20 -14.95 -7.35
N GLY A 137 -3.90 -15.69 -6.27
CA GLY A 137 -3.20 -16.98 -6.34
C GLY A 137 -4.06 -18.13 -6.89
N ALA A 138 -5.37 -17.92 -7.07
CA ALA A 138 -6.32 -18.93 -7.54
C ALA A 138 -6.55 -18.92 -9.05
N ALA A 139 -6.02 -17.92 -9.79
CA ALA A 139 -6.00 -17.95 -11.24
C ALA A 139 -4.86 -18.89 -11.72
N LYS A 140 -5.18 -20.18 -11.77
CA LYS A 140 -4.45 -21.18 -12.55
C LYS A 140 -4.94 -21.20 -13.98
#